data_AF-A0A1A0HH73-F1
#
_entry.id   AF-A0A1A0HH73-F1
#
_cell.length_a   1.000
_cell.length_b   1.000
_cell.length_c   1.000
_cell.angle_alpha   90.00
_cell.angle_beta   90.00
_cell.angle_gamma   90.00
#
_symmetry.space_group_name_H-M   'P 1'
#
loop_
_entity.id
_entity.type
_entity.pdbx_description
1 polymer ?
#
loop_
_entity_poly.entity_id
_entity_poly.type
_entity_poly.pdbx_seq_one_letter_code
_entity_poly.pdbx_strand_id
1 'polypeptide(L)'
;MWPFTSGDKSSDTLDKELPQSLKEFFKETDPSHRLNDLNEDPREAQVQEVLASQSNEYNDEFDQYKHRETPRKVASVNCAELLQAVVTCYRGWLFLGNDCSDEIVRTKICMEIQQEALKKLRYQDCCNKRHCTSIRAFTDKLFTAHFGQYGEKIDDETRARFDVALNEAFAAVWKKEK
;
A
#
# COMPACT_ATOMS: atom_id res chain seq x y z
N MET A 1 3.57 -32.67 16.69
CA MET A 1 2.70 -33.24 15.66
C MET A 1 1.60 -32.22 15.38
N TRP A 2 1.69 -31.50 14.25
CA TRP A 2 0.68 -30.54 13.82
C TRP A 2 -0.47 -31.28 13.11
N PRO A 3 -1.75 -30.88 13.27
CA PRO A 3 -2.88 -31.73 12.88
C PRO A 3 -3.44 -31.43 11.47
N PHE A 4 -2.60 -31.11 10.49
CA PHE A 4 -3.07 -30.78 9.12
C PHE A 4 -2.62 -31.76 8.04
N THR A 5 -2.07 -32.91 8.41
CA THR A 5 -1.61 -33.91 7.44
C THR A 5 -2.57 -35.11 7.39
N SER A 6 -3.69 -34.96 6.67
CA SER A 6 -4.35 -36.09 6.02
C SER A 6 -5.47 -35.64 5.06
N GLY A 7 -5.14 -35.63 3.77
CA GLY A 7 -6.08 -35.86 2.67
C GLY A 7 -6.63 -34.62 1.98
N ASP A 8 -6.41 -34.53 0.67
CA ASP A 8 -7.15 -33.66 -0.26
C ASP A 8 -8.65 -33.93 -0.15
N LYS A 9 -9.32 -33.19 0.73
CA LYS A 9 -10.76 -33.18 0.86
C LYS A 9 -11.25 -31.82 0.37
N SER A 10 -12.11 -31.85 -0.66
CA SER A 10 -12.72 -30.64 -1.23
C SER A 10 -13.46 -29.83 -0.16
N SER A 11 -13.45 -28.50 -0.32
CA SER A 11 -14.07 -27.50 0.57
C SER A 11 -15.45 -27.90 1.11
N ASP A 12 -16.28 -28.53 0.28
CA ASP A 12 -17.66 -28.96 0.62
C ASP A 12 -17.73 -30.05 1.70
N THR A 13 -16.64 -30.79 1.94
CA THR A 13 -16.58 -31.81 2.99
C THR A 13 -16.07 -31.28 4.32
N LEU A 14 -15.23 -30.23 4.31
CA LEU A 14 -14.77 -29.52 5.51
C LEU A 14 -15.92 -28.76 6.20
N ASP A 15 -16.85 -28.22 5.42
CA ASP A 15 -18.03 -27.51 5.90
C ASP A 15 -19.00 -28.38 6.69
N LYS A 16 -18.87 -29.71 6.69
CA LYS A 16 -19.73 -30.61 7.48
C LYS A 16 -19.10 -31.00 8.82
N GLU A 17 -17.78 -30.91 8.94
CA GLU A 17 -17.04 -31.37 10.12
C GLU A 17 -16.69 -30.22 11.10
N LEU A 18 -16.79 -28.97 10.67
CA LEU A 18 -16.50 -27.82 11.53
C LEU A 18 -17.64 -27.54 12.55
N PRO A 19 -17.33 -27.23 13.82
CA PRO A 19 -18.28 -26.65 14.78
C PRO A 19 -18.93 -25.38 14.22
N GLN A 20 -20.19 -25.13 14.56
CA GLN A 20 -20.96 -23.98 14.07
C GLN A 20 -20.22 -22.63 14.26
N SER A 21 -19.55 -22.48 15.40
CA SER A 21 -18.76 -21.28 15.75
C SER A 21 -17.53 -21.06 14.85
N LEU A 22 -16.94 -22.13 14.31
CA LEU A 22 -15.82 -22.01 13.37
C LEU A 22 -16.30 -21.73 11.95
N LYS A 23 -17.47 -22.25 11.55
CA LYS A 23 -18.07 -21.88 10.26
C LYS A 23 -18.48 -20.41 10.22
N GLU A 24 -18.99 -19.89 11.33
CA GLU A 24 -19.28 -18.46 11.48
C GLU A 24 -17.99 -17.65 11.43
N PHE A 25 -16.93 -18.07 12.12
CA PHE A 25 -15.62 -17.43 12.02
C PHE A 25 -15.09 -17.42 10.58
N PHE A 26 -15.14 -18.54 9.85
CA PHE A 26 -14.71 -18.59 8.45
C PHE A 26 -15.61 -17.75 7.56
N LYS A 27 -16.93 -17.70 7.75
CA LYS A 27 -17.79 -16.76 7.00
C LYS A 27 -17.46 -15.28 7.28
N GLU A 28 -17.02 -14.97 8.49
CA GLU A 28 -16.68 -13.60 8.91
C GLU A 28 -15.25 -13.17 8.50
N THR A 29 -14.36 -14.16 8.32
CA THR A 29 -12.94 -13.95 7.95
C THR A 29 -12.61 -14.31 6.50
N ASP A 30 -13.47 -15.05 5.80
CA ASP A 30 -13.33 -15.33 4.38
C ASP A 30 -13.55 -14.03 3.60
N PRO A 31 -12.52 -13.51 2.91
CA PRO A 31 -12.64 -12.28 2.12
C PRO A 31 -13.74 -12.37 1.07
N SER A 32 -14.09 -13.57 0.62
CA SER A 32 -15.11 -13.78 -0.41
C SER A 32 -16.55 -13.56 0.10
N HIS A 33 -16.81 -13.71 1.40
CA HIS A 33 -18.15 -13.49 1.95
C HIS A 33 -18.42 -12.03 2.35
N ARG A 34 -17.38 -11.21 2.51
CA ARG A 34 -17.49 -9.74 2.68
C ARG A 34 -17.96 -9.02 1.41
N LEU A 35 -18.04 -9.73 0.27
CA LEU A 35 -18.29 -9.15 -1.06
C LEU A 35 -19.74 -8.71 -1.32
N ASN A 36 -20.73 -9.13 -0.54
CA ASN A 36 -22.14 -8.93 -0.93
C ASN A 36 -22.90 -7.82 -0.18
N ASP A 37 -22.42 -7.31 0.96
CA ASP A 37 -23.24 -6.48 1.86
C ASP A 37 -22.67 -5.09 2.18
N LEU A 38 -21.59 -4.66 1.52
CA LEU A 38 -21.10 -3.29 1.66
C LEU A 38 -21.36 -2.55 0.36
N ASN A 39 -22.15 -1.47 0.42
CA ASN A 39 -22.26 -0.44 -0.64
C ASN A 39 -20.89 -0.31 -1.35
N GLU A 40 -20.79 -0.90 -2.54
CA GLU A 40 -19.50 -1.16 -3.19
C GLU A 40 -18.82 0.18 -3.47
N ASP A 41 -17.71 0.47 -2.77
CA ASP A 41 -16.79 1.52 -3.24
C ASP A 41 -16.41 1.09 -4.67
N PRO A 42 -16.71 1.88 -5.72
CA PRO A 42 -16.42 1.51 -7.09
C PRO A 42 -14.94 1.18 -7.32
N ARG A 43 -14.05 1.71 -6.46
CA ARG A 43 -12.62 1.39 -6.45
C ARG A 43 -12.33 -0.02 -5.92
N GLU A 44 -13.09 -0.50 -4.94
CA GLU A 44 -12.96 -1.86 -4.44
C GLU A 44 -13.38 -2.87 -5.52
N ALA A 45 -14.51 -2.63 -6.18
CA ALA A 45 -14.95 -3.47 -7.31
C ALA A 45 -13.89 -3.57 -8.41
N GLN A 46 -13.27 -2.43 -8.77
CA GLN A 46 -12.18 -2.41 -9.76
C GLN A 46 -10.95 -3.21 -9.30
N VAL A 47 -10.53 -3.06 -8.05
CA VAL A 47 -9.40 -3.82 -7.47
C VAL A 47 -9.70 -5.31 -7.53
N GLN A 48 -10.87 -5.73 -7.10
CA GLN A 48 -11.28 -7.14 -7.09
C GLN A 48 -11.36 -7.70 -8.52
N GLU A 49 -11.86 -6.95 -9.50
CA GLU A 49 -11.88 -7.39 -10.90
C GLU A 49 -10.46 -7.64 -11.43
N VAL A 50 -9.52 -6.72 -11.15
CA VAL A 50 -8.11 -6.89 -11.56
C VAL A 50 -7.50 -8.09 -10.86
N LEU A 51 -7.71 -8.25 -9.55
CA LEU A 51 -7.17 -9.37 -8.77
C LEU A 51 -7.72 -10.72 -9.25
N ALA A 52 -9.02 -10.81 -9.52
CA ALA A 52 -9.66 -12.01 -10.04
C ALA A 52 -9.18 -12.39 -11.45
N SER A 53 -8.66 -11.44 -12.22
CA SER A 53 -8.10 -11.69 -13.55
C SER A 53 -6.66 -12.19 -13.56
N GLN A 54 -5.96 -12.12 -12.43
CA GLN A 54 -4.58 -12.58 -12.31
C GLN A 54 -4.53 -14.07 -12.02
N SER A 55 -3.44 -14.74 -12.40
CA SER A 55 -3.27 -16.17 -12.11
C SER A 55 -3.25 -16.40 -10.60
N ASN A 56 -4.12 -17.27 -10.10
CA ASN A 56 -4.18 -17.67 -8.69
C ASN A 56 -2.99 -18.58 -8.25
N GLU A 57 -1.91 -18.62 -9.02
CA GLU A 57 -0.75 -19.42 -8.68
C GLU A 57 0.05 -18.72 -7.58
N TYR A 58 0.22 -19.41 -6.45
CA TYR A 58 0.96 -18.89 -5.33
C TYR A 58 2.42 -18.60 -5.72
N ASN A 59 2.90 -17.41 -5.36
CA ASN A 59 4.27 -16.98 -5.62
C ASN A 59 4.93 -16.54 -4.30
N ASP A 60 5.77 -17.42 -3.74
CA ASP A 60 6.52 -17.18 -2.50
C ASP A 60 7.42 -15.94 -2.57
N GLU A 61 8.11 -15.71 -3.70
CA GLU A 61 8.96 -14.52 -3.86
C GLU A 61 8.13 -13.24 -3.76
N PHE A 62 6.95 -13.24 -4.37
CA PHE A 62 6.06 -12.09 -4.34
C PHE A 62 5.45 -11.87 -2.95
N ASP A 63 5.13 -12.94 -2.24
CA ASP A 63 4.59 -12.86 -0.88
C ASP A 63 5.64 -12.29 0.10
N GLN A 64 6.88 -12.81 0.04
CA GLN A 64 8.01 -12.26 0.78
C GLN A 64 8.29 -10.79 0.41
N TYR A 65 8.14 -10.44 -0.87
CA TYR A 65 8.25 -9.06 -1.32
C TYR A 65 7.22 -8.16 -0.62
N LYS A 66 5.93 -8.56 -0.55
CA LYS A 66 4.88 -7.78 0.11
C LYS A 66 5.14 -7.61 1.61
N HIS A 67 5.65 -8.64 2.28
CA HIS A 67 6.05 -8.56 3.68
C HIS A 67 7.22 -7.60 3.92
N ARG A 68 8.21 -7.61 3.01
CA ARG A 68 9.40 -6.75 3.13
C ARG A 68 9.12 -5.30 2.74
N GLU A 69 8.37 -5.07 1.67
CA GLU A 69 8.12 -3.75 1.09
C GLU A 69 6.78 -3.18 1.56
N THR A 70 6.67 -2.94 2.87
CA THR A 70 5.48 -2.31 3.47
C THR A 70 5.29 -0.87 3.00
N PRO A 71 4.06 -0.30 3.05
CA PRO A 71 3.82 1.10 2.66
C PRO A 71 4.72 2.10 3.37
N ARG A 72 5.00 1.86 4.66
CA ARG A 72 5.94 2.69 5.44
C ARG A 72 7.36 2.63 4.87
N LYS A 73 7.84 1.44 4.53
CA LYS A 73 9.18 1.28 3.94
C LYS A 73 9.26 1.93 2.56
N VAL A 74 8.23 1.74 1.73
CA VAL A 74 8.13 2.35 0.41
C VAL A 74 8.11 3.87 0.50
N ALA A 75 7.33 4.44 1.43
CA ALA A 75 7.34 5.87 1.72
C ALA A 75 8.74 6.36 2.13
N SER A 76 9.47 5.59 2.96
CA SER A 76 10.84 5.96 3.34
C SER A 76 11.82 5.94 2.16
N VAL A 77 11.59 5.08 1.16
CA VAL A 77 12.38 5.07 -0.07
C VAL A 77 12.08 6.31 -0.91
N ASN A 78 10.81 6.68 -1.06
CA ASN A 78 10.43 7.90 -1.80
C ASN A 78 10.93 9.17 -1.09
N CYS A 79 10.93 9.20 0.24
CA CYS A 79 11.43 10.32 1.05
C CYS A 79 12.93 10.22 1.40
N ALA A 80 13.70 9.35 0.72
CA ALA A 80 15.08 9.05 1.10
C ALA A 80 16.00 10.28 1.04
N GLU A 81 15.79 11.19 0.09
CA GLU A 81 16.59 12.41 -0.03
C GLU A 81 16.39 13.35 1.16
N LEU A 82 15.16 13.47 1.67
CA LEU A 82 14.84 14.25 2.86
C LEU A 82 15.41 13.59 4.13
N LEU A 83 15.33 12.27 4.23
CA LEU A 83 15.98 11.51 5.31
C LEU A 83 17.49 11.74 5.31
N GLN A 84 18.12 11.79 4.14
CA GLN A 84 19.54 12.09 4.00
C GLN A 84 19.88 13.52 4.42
N ALA A 85 19.00 14.49 4.14
CA ALA A 85 19.15 15.87 4.60
C ALA A 85 19.14 15.96 6.14
N VAL A 86 18.23 15.23 6.81
CA VAL A 86 18.19 15.14 8.28
C VAL A 86 19.49 14.57 8.83
N VAL A 87 19.98 13.45 8.29
CA VAL A 87 21.26 12.84 8.72
C VAL A 87 22.42 13.82 8.55
N THR A 88 22.44 14.55 7.44
CA THR A 88 23.48 15.55 7.14
C THR A 88 23.43 16.72 8.12
N CYS A 89 22.22 17.21 8.45
CA CYS A 89 22.05 18.24 9.47
C CYS A 89 22.52 17.77 10.84
N TYR A 90 22.14 16.57 11.29
CA TYR A 90 22.59 16.03 12.58
C TYR A 90 24.10 15.89 12.68
N ARG A 91 24.76 15.49 11.59
CA ARG A 91 26.23 15.48 11.53
C ARG A 91 26.80 16.88 11.69
N GLY A 92 26.21 17.88 11.04
CA GLY A 92 26.59 19.29 11.18
C GLY A 92 26.29 19.87 12.57
N TRP A 93 25.19 19.47 13.20
CA TRP A 93 24.79 19.91 14.55
C TRP A 93 25.84 19.59 15.61
N LEU A 94 26.41 18.38 15.55
CA LEU A 94 27.51 17.96 16.42
C LEU A 94 28.72 18.90 16.36
N PHE A 95 28.90 19.66 15.27
CA PHE A 95 30.03 20.57 15.07
C PHE A 95 29.66 22.06 15.17
N LEU A 96 28.42 22.46 14.83
CA LEU A 96 28.05 23.87 14.61
C LEU A 96 26.78 24.35 15.35
N GLY A 97 26.03 23.47 16.03
CA GLY A 97 24.89 23.87 16.86
C GLY A 97 23.60 24.28 16.12
N ASN A 98 23.45 23.94 14.84
CA ASN A 98 22.20 24.18 14.06
C ASN A 98 21.00 23.33 14.53
N ASP A 99 19.81 23.93 14.61
CA ASP A 99 18.56 23.19 14.79
C ASP A 99 18.16 22.47 13.49
N CYS A 100 17.90 21.16 13.56
CA CYS A 100 17.49 20.31 12.43
C CYS A 100 15.97 20.10 12.36
N SER A 101 15.21 20.90 13.12
CA SER A 101 13.76 20.79 13.23
C SER A 101 13.05 20.90 11.87
N ASP A 102 13.51 21.78 10.98
CA ASP A 102 12.91 21.98 9.66
C ASP A 102 13.03 20.75 8.76
N GLU A 103 14.21 20.14 8.67
CA GLU A 103 14.43 18.92 7.88
C GLU A 103 13.61 17.74 8.43
N ILE A 104 13.51 17.64 9.75
CA ILE A 104 12.71 16.61 10.43
C ILE A 104 11.23 16.78 10.09
N VAL A 105 10.71 18.00 10.19
CA VAL A 105 9.31 18.32 9.88
C VAL A 105 9.00 18.01 8.42
N ARG A 106 9.84 18.43 7.47
CA ARG A 106 9.66 18.13 6.04
C ARG A 106 9.66 16.63 5.76
N THR A 107 10.61 15.90 6.37
CA THR A 107 10.68 14.44 6.23
C THR A 107 9.43 13.77 6.75
N LYS A 108 8.93 14.20 7.93
CA LYS A 108 7.71 13.66 8.51
C LYS A 108 6.51 13.89 7.60
N ILE A 109 6.35 15.10 7.07
CA ILE A 109 5.24 15.43 6.17
C ILE A 109 5.32 14.60 4.88
N CYS A 110 6.51 14.46 4.29
CA CYS A 110 6.70 13.59 3.12
C CYS A 110 6.25 12.15 3.42
N MET A 111 6.69 11.60 4.56
CA MET A 111 6.33 10.24 4.98
C MET A 111 4.81 10.06 5.15
N GLU A 112 4.14 11.03 5.75
CA GLU A 112 2.68 11.01 5.96
C GLU A 112 1.93 11.03 4.61
N ILE A 113 2.26 12.00 3.74
CA ILE A 113 1.62 12.14 2.42
C ILE A 113 1.84 10.88 1.57
N GLN A 114 3.07 10.36 1.53
CA GLN A 114 3.40 9.15 0.77
C GLN A 114 2.66 7.92 1.30
N GLN A 115 2.55 7.76 2.62
CA GLN A 115 1.81 6.63 3.22
C GLN A 115 0.31 6.71 2.91
N GLU A 116 -0.29 7.89 3.03
CA GLU A 116 -1.70 8.10 2.70
C GLU A 116 -1.97 7.83 1.22
N ALA A 117 -1.09 8.31 0.34
CA ALA A 117 -1.21 8.10 -1.09
C ALA A 117 -1.08 6.62 -1.47
N LEU A 118 -0.09 5.90 -0.92
CA LEU A 118 0.06 4.46 -1.12
C LEU A 118 -1.15 3.68 -0.61
N LYS A 119 -1.76 4.11 0.50
CA LYS A 119 -2.99 3.52 1.02
C LYS A 119 -4.18 3.75 0.07
N LYS A 120 -4.36 4.99 -0.42
CA LYS A 120 -5.41 5.35 -1.38
C LYS A 120 -5.30 4.59 -2.70
N LEU A 121 -4.07 4.38 -3.18
CA LEU A 121 -3.78 3.58 -4.37
C LEU A 121 -3.76 2.07 -4.10
N ARG A 122 -4.12 1.62 -2.89
CA ARG A 122 -4.22 0.21 -2.51
C ARG A 122 -2.93 -0.57 -2.76
N TYR A 123 -1.78 0.05 -2.46
CA TYR A 123 -0.46 -0.56 -2.64
C TYR A 123 -0.33 -1.97 -2.02
N GLN A 124 -0.97 -2.21 -0.86
CA GLN A 124 -0.92 -3.51 -0.19
C GLN A 124 -1.59 -4.64 -0.99
N ASP A 125 -2.53 -4.29 -1.86
CA ASP A 125 -3.29 -5.23 -2.68
C ASP A 125 -2.68 -5.41 -4.07
N CYS A 126 -1.51 -4.83 -4.36
CA CYS A 126 -0.88 -5.00 -5.66
C CYS A 126 -0.74 -6.49 -6.03
N CYS A 127 -0.96 -6.82 -7.30
CA CYS A 127 -1.07 -8.21 -7.76
C CYS A 127 0.27 -8.86 -8.10
N ASN A 128 1.29 -8.08 -8.43
CA ASN A 128 2.64 -8.56 -8.72
C ASN A 128 3.66 -7.44 -8.46
N LYS A 129 4.94 -7.80 -8.41
CA LYS A 129 6.04 -6.85 -8.13
C LYS A 129 6.08 -5.67 -9.09
N ARG A 130 5.74 -5.89 -10.37
CA ARG A 130 5.69 -4.83 -11.39
C ARG A 130 4.58 -3.82 -11.05
N HIS A 131 3.40 -4.30 -10.69
CA HIS A 131 2.28 -3.46 -10.28
C HIS A 131 2.63 -2.65 -9.01
N CYS A 132 3.18 -3.28 -7.97
CA CYS A 132 3.62 -2.55 -6.76
C CYS A 132 4.66 -1.47 -7.09
N THR A 133 5.63 -1.79 -7.96
CA THR A 133 6.66 -0.84 -8.40
C THR A 133 6.05 0.33 -9.19
N SER A 134 5.06 0.05 -10.03
CA SER A 134 4.30 1.07 -10.75
C SER A 134 3.59 2.02 -9.79
N ILE A 135 2.86 1.50 -8.80
CA ILE A 135 2.20 2.29 -7.76
C ILE A 135 3.22 3.20 -7.06
N ARG A 136 4.35 2.64 -6.60
CA ARG A 136 5.41 3.42 -5.95
C ARG A 136 5.89 4.58 -6.81
N ALA A 137 6.25 4.29 -8.07
CA ALA A 137 6.78 5.28 -8.99
C ALA A 137 5.74 6.36 -9.33
N PHE A 138 4.47 5.98 -9.43
CA PHE A 138 3.38 6.91 -9.68
C PHE A 138 3.17 7.85 -8.49
N THR A 139 3.17 7.32 -7.27
CA THR A 139 3.06 8.12 -6.04
C THR A 139 4.20 9.14 -5.93
N ASP A 140 5.43 8.70 -6.18
CA ASP A 140 6.62 9.56 -6.13
C ASP A 140 6.56 10.69 -7.17
N LYS A 141 6.17 10.35 -8.40
CA LYS A 141 5.98 11.33 -9.48
C LYS A 141 4.88 12.34 -9.16
N LEU A 142 3.74 11.89 -8.62
CA LEU A 142 2.66 12.80 -8.24
C LEU A 142 3.10 13.73 -7.11
N PHE A 143 3.83 13.20 -6.12
CA PHE A 143 4.33 13.99 -5.01
C PHE A 143 5.26 15.10 -5.51
N THR A 144 6.28 14.74 -6.30
CA THR A 144 7.26 15.71 -6.82
C THR A 144 6.62 16.75 -7.75
N ALA A 145 5.61 16.36 -8.54
CA ALA A 145 4.90 17.28 -9.42
C ALA A 145 4.06 18.32 -8.67
N HIS A 146 3.49 17.98 -7.51
CA HIS A 146 2.59 18.87 -6.77
C HIS A 146 3.31 19.65 -5.67
N PHE A 147 4.21 18.99 -4.95
CA PHE A 147 4.84 19.56 -3.75
C PHE A 147 6.29 20.00 -3.98
N GLY A 148 6.89 19.65 -5.12
CA GLY A 148 8.31 19.84 -5.39
C GLY A 148 9.17 18.67 -4.90
N GLN A 149 10.46 18.70 -5.21
CA GLN A 149 11.39 17.59 -4.90
C GLN A 149 11.49 17.35 -3.39
N TYR A 150 11.42 18.43 -2.59
CA TYR A 150 11.60 18.37 -1.14
C TYR A 150 10.32 18.73 -0.36
N GLY A 151 9.18 18.83 -1.04
CA GLY A 151 7.93 19.22 -0.41
C GLY A 151 7.89 20.71 -0.04
N GLU A 152 8.52 21.57 -0.83
CA GLU A 152 8.61 23.01 -0.55
C GLU A 152 7.26 23.74 -0.72
N LYS A 153 6.32 23.14 -1.44
CA LYS A 153 5.02 23.74 -1.79
C LYS A 153 3.86 23.01 -1.13
N ILE A 154 3.99 22.65 0.15
CA ILE A 154 2.92 21.95 0.85
C ILE A 154 2.00 22.97 1.53
N ASP A 155 0.81 23.10 0.96
CA ASP A 155 -0.30 23.90 1.48
C ASP A 155 -1.64 23.16 1.24
N ASP A 156 -2.75 23.71 1.72
CA ASP A 156 -4.07 23.06 1.59
C ASP A 156 -4.52 22.93 0.12
N GLU A 157 -4.14 23.88 -0.74
CA GLU A 157 -4.51 23.89 -2.15
C GLU A 157 -3.78 22.79 -2.93
N THR A 158 -2.47 22.69 -2.76
CA THR A 158 -1.63 21.66 -3.37
C THR A 158 -1.98 20.27 -2.86
N ARG A 159 -2.33 20.13 -1.58
CA ARG A 159 -2.85 18.87 -1.01
C ARG A 159 -4.17 18.46 -1.66
N ALA A 160 -5.11 19.39 -1.83
CA ALA A 160 -6.37 19.10 -2.50
C ALA A 160 -6.16 18.69 -3.96
N ARG A 161 -5.29 19.40 -4.70
CA ARG A 161 -4.94 19.05 -6.08
C ARG A 161 -4.28 17.67 -6.18
N PHE A 162 -3.36 17.37 -5.27
CA PHE A 162 -2.71 16.06 -5.18
C PHE A 162 -3.74 14.95 -4.91
N ASP A 163 -4.72 15.19 -4.03
CA ASP A 163 -5.78 14.21 -3.75
C ASP A 163 -6.65 13.93 -4.98
N VAL A 164 -7.04 14.97 -5.72
CA VAL A 164 -7.76 14.82 -6.99
C VAL A 164 -6.91 14.01 -7.98
N ALA A 165 -5.62 14.34 -8.13
CA ALA A 165 -4.72 13.63 -9.01
C ALA A 165 -4.53 12.16 -8.62
N LEU A 166 -4.52 11.83 -7.33
CA LEU A 166 -4.50 10.44 -6.85
C LEU A 166 -5.77 9.68 -7.22
N ASN A 167 -6.94 10.32 -7.09
CA ASN A 167 -8.21 9.71 -7.45
C ASN A 167 -8.30 9.45 -8.95
N GLU A 168 -7.85 10.39 -9.78
CA GLU A 168 -7.77 10.21 -11.24
C GLU A 168 -6.75 9.12 -11.63
N ALA A 169 -5.60 9.09 -10.95
CA ALA A 169 -4.56 8.09 -11.16
C ALA A 169 -5.00 6.67 -10.80
N PHE A 170 -5.91 6.52 -9.83
CA PHE A 170 -6.38 5.22 -9.37
C PHE A 170 -6.82 4.32 -10.52
N ALA A 171 -7.66 4.86 -11.41
CA ALA A 171 -8.19 4.10 -12.54
C ALA A 171 -7.10 3.69 -13.55
N ALA A 172 -6.06 4.51 -13.70
CA ALA A 172 -4.93 4.23 -14.60
C ALA A 172 -3.99 3.17 -14.02
N VAL A 173 -3.75 3.21 -12.71
CA VAL A 173 -2.94 2.24 -11.96
C VAL A 173 -3.62 0.87 -11.95
N TRP A 174 -4.92 0.84 -11.68
CA TRP A 174 -5.73 -0.39 -11.58
C TRP A 174 -6.41 -0.75 -12.90
N LYS A 175 -5.79 -0.42 -14.03
CA LYS A 175 -6.29 -0.81 -15.34
C LYS A 175 -5.89 -2.25 -15.64
N LYS A 176 -6.85 -3.05 -16.11
CA LYS A 176 -6.60 -4.41 -16.60
C LYS A 176 -5.57 -4.37 -17.74
N GLU A 177 -4.42 -5.02 -17.56
CA GLU A 177 -3.48 -5.26 -18.65
C GLU A 177 -4.19 -6.19 -19.67
N LYS A 178 -4.30 -5.74 -20.92
CA LYS A 178 -4.89 -6.52 -22.02
C LYS A 178 -3.87 -7.48 -22.60
#